data_AF-A0A843YVR7-F1
#
_entry.id   AF-A0A843YVR7-F1
#
_cell.length_a   1.000
_cell.length_b   1.000
_cell.length_c   1.000
_cell.angle_alpha   90.00
_cell.angle_beta   90.00
_cell.angle_gamma   90.00
#
_symmetry.space_group_name_H-M   'P 1'
#
loop_
_entity.id
_entity.type
_entity.pdbx_description
1 polymer ?
#
loop_
_entity_poly.entity_id
_entity_poly.type
_entity_poly.pdbx_seq_one_letter_code
_entity_poly.pdbx_strand_id
1 'polypeptide(L)'
;MINKLFASPKPGITDDEYRAKIKYQVNFLTIVIILTVTITMLLASLQKSPASRSFLRGFSSGILGGGIGTIITSRILFHNRKYLHKSKIKATDERLQEITHRANTITFIMLLIVSYIAICWATFYWDRRAAYLYLLIVLIYLFNSGVRYILNKIL
;
A
#
# COMPACT_ATOMS: atom_id res chain seq x y z
N MET A 1 -17.43 3.70 -3.49
CA MET A 1 -16.36 2.70 -3.75
C MET A 1 -15.18 2.84 -2.78
N ILE A 2 -14.68 4.06 -2.57
CA ILE A 2 -13.55 4.39 -1.66
C ILE A 2 -13.78 3.90 -0.22
N ASN A 3 -14.97 4.12 0.36
CA ASN A 3 -15.26 3.61 1.72
C ASN A 3 -15.19 2.09 1.85
N LYS A 4 -15.56 1.33 0.80
CA LYS A 4 -15.45 -0.14 0.82
C LYS A 4 -13.98 -0.60 0.83
N LEU A 5 -13.08 0.21 0.27
CA LEU A 5 -11.65 -0.07 0.18
C LEU A 5 -10.88 0.33 1.44
N PHE A 6 -11.24 1.46 2.05
CA PHE A 6 -10.34 2.10 3.01
C PHE A 6 -10.96 2.38 4.39
N ALA A 7 -12.29 2.32 4.54
CA ALA A 7 -12.91 2.53 5.84
C ALA A 7 -12.64 1.34 6.78
N SER A 8 -12.56 1.60 8.08
CA SER A 8 -12.58 0.55 9.11
C SER A 8 -13.90 -0.24 9.09
N PRO A 9 -13.91 -1.54 9.42
CA PRO A 9 -15.16 -2.28 9.58
C PRO A 9 -15.94 -1.76 10.79
N LYS A 10 -17.26 -1.60 10.62
CA LYS A 10 -18.17 -1.15 11.69
C LYS A 10 -18.58 -2.31 12.59
N PRO A 11 -18.90 -2.06 13.87
CA PRO A 11 -19.51 -3.05 14.74
C PRO A 11 -20.84 -3.54 14.17
N GLY A 12 -21.08 -4.85 14.24
CA GLY A 12 -22.27 -5.52 13.70
C GLY A 12 -22.14 -6.05 12.26
N ILE A 13 -20.98 -5.93 11.61
CA ILE A 13 -20.78 -6.51 10.26
C ILE A 13 -20.85 -8.05 10.26
N THR A 14 -21.51 -8.61 9.25
CA THR A 14 -21.59 -10.07 9.07
C THR A 14 -20.25 -10.65 8.60
N ASP A 15 -20.00 -11.94 8.86
CA ASP A 15 -18.75 -12.60 8.49
C ASP A 15 -18.56 -12.64 6.96
N ASP A 16 -19.65 -12.76 6.19
CA ASP A 16 -19.62 -12.77 4.73
C ASP A 16 -19.33 -11.40 4.13
N GLU A 17 -19.90 -10.32 4.71
CA GLU A 17 -19.59 -8.94 4.30
C GLU A 17 -18.14 -8.57 4.64
N TYR A 18 -17.65 -8.98 5.81
CA TYR A 18 -16.26 -8.79 6.19
C TYR A 18 -15.32 -9.51 5.22
N ARG A 19 -15.64 -10.76 4.86
CA ARG A 19 -14.87 -11.54 3.86
C ARG A 19 -14.84 -10.84 2.51
N ALA A 20 -15.99 -10.38 2.02
CA ALA A 20 -16.10 -9.68 0.74
C ALA A 20 -15.27 -8.38 0.73
N LYS A 21 -15.29 -7.64 1.85
CA LYS A 21 -14.49 -6.42 2.03
C LYS A 21 -13.00 -6.70 1.97
N ILE A 22 -12.49 -7.66 2.75
CA ILE A 22 -11.06 -8.01 2.75
C ILE A 22 -10.64 -8.51 1.36
N LYS A 23 -11.48 -9.31 0.68
CA LYS A 23 -11.21 -9.76 -0.69
C LYS A 23 -11.05 -8.59 -1.66
N TYR A 24 -11.90 -7.57 -1.56
CA TYR A 24 -11.82 -6.38 -2.38
C TYR A 24 -10.56 -5.55 -2.09
N GLN A 25 -10.18 -5.40 -0.82
CA GLN A 25 -8.96 -4.72 -0.40
C GLN A 25 -7.69 -5.41 -0.91
N VAL A 26 -7.66 -6.74 -0.82
CA VAL A 26 -6.53 -7.55 -1.31
C VAL A 26 -6.40 -7.44 -2.83
N ASN A 27 -7.50 -7.57 -3.57
CA ASN A 27 -7.49 -7.41 -5.02
C ASN A 27 -6.98 -6.03 -5.46
N PHE A 28 -7.44 -4.97 -4.79
CA PHE A 28 -6.96 -3.62 -5.07
C PHE A 28 -5.47 -3.45 -4.76
N LEU A 29 -5.01 -3.98 -3.62
CA LEU A 29 -3.59 -3.97 -3.28
C LEU A 29 -2.76 -4.74 -4.32
N THR A 30 -3.25 -5.88 -4.80
CA THR A 30 -2.59 -6.64 -5.88
C THR A 30 -2.47 -5.81 -7.15
N ILE A 31 -3.50 -5.08 -7.56
CA ILE A 31 -3.45 -4.19 -8.73
C ILE A 31 -2.39 -3.10 -8.53
N VAL A 32 -2.36 -2.45 -7.37
CA VAL A 32 -1.37 -1.42 -7.04
C VAL A 32 0.05 -1.99 -7.09
N ILE A 33 0.26 -3.19 -6.55
CA ILE A 33 1.57 -3.85 -6.55
C ILE A 33 2.03 -4.18 -7.96
N ILE A 34 1.17 -4.77 -8.79
CA ILE A 34 1.49 -5.09 -10.19
C ILE A 34 1.86 -3.80 -10.93
N LEU A 35 1.03 -2.75 -10.80
CA LEU A 35 1.27 -1.47 -11.45
C LEU A 35 2.62 -0.87 -11.05
N THR A 36 2.92 -0.81 -9.75
CA THR A 36 4.18 -0.26 -9.26
C THR A 36 5.37 -1.06 -9.76
N VAL A 37 5.30 -2.40 -9.74
CA VAL A 37 6.38 -3.28 -10.21
C VAL A 37 6.62 -3.11 -11.71
N THR A 38 5.55 -2.99 -12.50
CA THR A 38 5.68 -2.73 -13.94
C THR A 38 6.38 -1.40 -14.20
N ILE A 39 6.00 -0.34 -13.46
CA ILE A 39 6.62 0.99 -13.60
C ILE A 39 8.10 0.94 -13.18
N THR A 40 8.43 0.29 -12.07
CA THR A 40 9.82 0.21 -11.58
C THR A 40 10.72 -0.64 -12.50
N MET A 41 10.17 -1.69 -13.13
CA MET A 41 10.90 -2.47 -14.13
C MET A 41 11.10 -1.71 -15.44
N LEU A 42 10.09 -0.97 -15.91
CA LEU A 42 10.23 -0.07 -17.06
C LEU A 42 11.31 0.99 -16.79
N LEU A 43 11.27 1.61 -15.61
CA LEU A 43 12.32 2.52 -15.16
C LEU A 43 13.70 1.87 -15.19
N ALA A 44 13.84 0.64 -14.67
CA ALA A 44 15.12 -0.06 -14.66
C ALA A 44 15.66 -0.31 -16.08
N SER A 45 14.77 -0.56 -17.05
CA SER A 45 15.16 -0.75 -18.46
C SER A 45 15.67 0.53 -19.13
N LEU A 46 15.14 1.68 -18.72
CA LEU A 46 15.51 2.99 -19.26
C LEU A 46 16.80 3.56 -18.64
N GLN A 47 17.24 3.03 -17.49
CA GLN A 47 18.45 3.49 -16.82
C GLN A 47 19.72 2.99 -17.50
N LYS A 48 20.63 3.94 -17.80
CA LYS A 48 21.96 3.65 -18.36
C LYS A 48 22.97 3.20 -17.29
N SER A 49 22.83 3.73 -16.06
CA SER A 49 23.71 3.38 -14.94
C SER A 49 23.41 1.96 -14.42
N PRO A 50 24.43 1.08 -14.31
CA PRO A 50 24.26 -0.26 -13.73
C PRO A 50 23.79 -0.23 -12.27
N ALA A 51 24.28 0.74 -11.49
CA ALA A 51 23.92 0.89 -10.08
C ALA A 51 22.44 1.25 -9.92
N SER A 52 21.95 2.22 -10.69
CA SER A 52 20.53 2.63 -10.68
C SER A 52 19.62 1.50 -11.16
N ARG A 53 20.03 0.74 -12.17
CA ARG A 53 19.30 -0.43 -12.66
C ARG A 53 19.20 -1.53 -11.61
N SER A 54 20.31 -1.82 -10.92
CA SER A 54 20.35 -2.83 -9.85
C SER A 54 19.44 -2.43 -8.68
N PHE A 55 19.50 -1.17 -8.26
CA PHE A 55 18.63 -0.64 -7.21
C PHE A 55 17.14 -0.80 -7.55
N LEU A 56 16.72 -0.39 -8.76
CA LEU A 56 15.32 -0.50 -9.18
C LEU A 56 14.85 -1.95 -9.30
N ARG A 57 15.72 -2.87 -9.72
CA ARG A 57 15.41 -4.31 -9.71
C ARG A 57 15.23 -4.84 -8.29
N GLY A 58 16.14 -4.49 -7.38
CA GLY A 58 16.03 -4.85 -5.95
C GLY A 58 14.77 -4.30 -5.30
N PHE A 59 14.44 -3.04 -5.59
CA PHE A 59 13.20 -2.40 -5.13
C PHE A 59 11.95 -3.11 -5.67
N SER A 60 11.94 -3.45 -6.96
CA SER A 60 10.86 -4.21 -7.59
C SER A 60 10.69 -5.60 -6.96
N SER A 61 11.79 -6.31 -6.68
CA SER A 61 11.72 -7.61 -6.01
C SER A 61 11.23 -7.50 -4.57
N GLY A 62 11.59 -6.43 -3.85
CA GLY A 62 11.09 -6.18 -2.50
C GLY A 62 9.57 -5.97 -2.47
N ILE A 63 9.05 -5.15 -3.40
CA ILE A 63 7.61 -4.92 -3.54
C ILE A 63 6.88 -6.21 -3.91
N LEU A 64 7.40 -6.98 -4.88
CA LEU A 64 6.84 -8.27 -5.26
C LEU A 64 6.80 -9.25 -4.10
N GLY A 65 7.92 -9.41 -3.37
CA GLY A 65 8.03 -10.30 -2.22
C GLY A 65 7.04 -9.96 -1.11
N GLY A 66 6.98 -8.68 -0.72
CA GLY A 66 6.00 -8.21 0.26
C GLY A 66 4.55 -8.39 -0.20
N GLY A 67 4.30 -8.18 -1.49
CA GLY A 67 2.99 -8.42 -2.11
C GLY A 67 2.53 -9.85 -2.06
N ILE A 68 3.41 -10.78 -2.45
CA ILE A 68 3.15 -12.22 -2.39
C ILE A 68 2.85 -12.64 -0.95
N GLY A 69 3.64 -12.19 0.03
CA GLY A 69 3.39 -12.48 1.44
C GLY A 69 2.01 -12.02 1.93
N THR A 70 1.57 -10.84 1.48
CA THR A 70 0.24 -10.30 1.80
C THR A 70 -0.88 -11.13 1.17
N ILE A 71 -0.70 -11.56 -0.08
CA ILE A 71 -1.68 -12.41 -0.80
C ILE A 71 -1.79 -13.79 -0.14
N ILE A 72 -0.67 -14.40 0.24
CA ILE A 72 -0.64 -15.70 0.93
C ILE A 72 -1.37 -15.61 2.27
N THR A 73 -1.03 -14.61 3.08
CA THR A 73 -1.67 -14.37 4.39
C THR A 73 -3.18 -14.20 4.24
N SER A 74 -3.61 -13.48 3.22
CA SER A 74 -5.03 -13.28 2.90
C SER A 74 -5.71 -14.59 2.48
N ARG A 75 -5.04 -15.43 1.68
CA ARG A 75 -5.55 -16.77 1.31
C ARG A 75 -5.77 -17.66 2.53
N ILE A 76 -4.80 -17.68 3.46
CA ILE A 76 -4.90 -18.44 4.71
C ILE A 76 -6.11 -17.94 5.53
N LEU A 77 -6.28 -16.62 5.62
CA LEU A 77 -7.41 -16.00 6.32
C LEU A 77 -8.77 -16.42 5.72
N PHE A 78 -8.88 -16.51 4.40
CA PHE A 78 -10.11 -16.89 3.72
C PHE A 78 -10.43 -18.39 3.79
N HIS A 79 -9.44 -19.24 4.01
CA HIS A 79 -9.61 -20.68 4.11
C HIS A 79 -10.11 -21.09 5.49
N ASN A 80 -9.74 -20.36 6.55
CA ASN A 80 -10.08 -20.72 7.92
C ASN A 80 -11.08 -19.76 8.57
N ARG A 81 -12.35 -20.18 8.69
CA ARG A 81 -13.42 -19.39 9.33
C ARG A 81 -13.08 -18.93 10.75
N LYS A 82 -12.37 -19.74 11.54
CA LYS A 82 -11.98 -19.36 12.92
C LYS A 82 -11.03 -18.15 12.91
N TYR A 83 -10.07 -18.11 11.99
CA TYR A 83 -9.15 -16.99 11.86
C TYR A 83 -9.83 -15.76 11.27
N LEU A 84 -10.74 -15.93 10.31
CA LEU A 84 -11.54 -14.83 9.77
C LEU A 84 -12.38 -14.16 10.86
N HIS A 85 -13.06 -14.94 11.70
CA HIS A 85 -13.87 -14.44 12.79
C HIS A 85 -13.02 -13.72 13.86
N LYS A 86 -11.88 -14.31 14.25
CA LYS A 86 -10.92 -13.67 15.17
C LYS A 86 -10.37 -12.36 14.59
N SER A 87 -10.08 -12.32 13.30
CA SER A 87 -9.63 -11.12 12.60
C SER A 87 -10.72 -10.04 12.59
N LYS A 88 -11.99 -10.41 12.37
CA LYS A 88 -13.13 -9.49 12.43
C LYS A 88 -13.25 -8.83 13.80
N ILE A 89 -13.23 -9.63 14.87
CA ILE A 89 -13.30 -9.11 16.26
C ILE A 89 -12.17 -8.11 16.48
N LYS A 90 -10.93 -8.48 16.13
CA LYS A 90 -9.77 -7.61 16.25
C LYS A 90 -9.88 -6.32 15.44
N ALA A 91 -10.46 -6.39 14.25
CA ALA A 91 -10.62 -5.23 13.36
C ALA A 91 -11.77 -4.30 13.78
N THR A 92 -12.70 -4.79 14.60
CA THR A 92 -13.86 -4.05 15.12
C THR A 92 -13.59 -3.45 16.50
N ASP A 93 -12.55 -3.91 17.19
CA ASP A 93 -12.13 -3.38 18.48
C ASP A 93 -11.63 -1.94 18.35
N GLU A 94 -12.31 -1.03 19.04
CA GLU A 94 -12.06 0.42 19.00
C GLU A 94 -10.63 0.78 19.42
N ARG A 95 -10.06 0.07 20.41
CA ARG A 95 -8.69 0.34 20.88
C ARG A 95 -7.66 0.04 19.79
N LEU A 96 -7.86 -1.06 19.07
CA LEU A 96 -7.02 -1.46 17.96
C LEU A 96 -7.19 -0.55 16.74
N GLN A 97 -8.41 -0.06 16.51
CA GLN A 97 -8.66 0.95 15.48
C GLN A 97 -7.90 2.23 15.79
N GLU A 98 -7.94 2.74 17.02
CA GLU A 98 -7.23 3.96 17.39
C GLU A 98 -5.70 3.84 17.21
N ILE A 99 -5.12 2.71 17.63
CA ILE A 99 -3.69 2.42 17.41
C ILE A 99 -3.37 2.42 15.90
N THR A 100 -4.24 1.80 15.09
CA THR A 100 -4.09 1.75 13.63
C THR A 100 -4.21 3.15 13.02
N HIS A 101 -5.10 4.00 13.53
CA HIS A 101 -5.28 5.37 13.07
C HIS A 101 -4.03 6.22 13.35
N ARG A 102 -3.44 6.09 14.53
CA ARG A 102 -2.16 6.74 14.88
C ARG A 102 -1.02 6.24 13.99
N ALA A 103 -0.92 4.92 13.79
CA ALA A 103 0.10 4.32 12.93
C ALA A 103 0.00 4.79 11.46
N ASN A 104 -1.22 4.87 10.91
CA ASN A 104 -1.44 5.39 9.56
C ASN A 104 -1.05 6.87 9.44
N THR A 105 -1.30 7.67 10.49
CA THR A 105 -0.92 9.09 10.51
C THR A 105 0.59 9.25 10.50
N ILE A 106 1.30 8.50 11.34
CA ILE A 106 2.77 8.51 11.35
C ILE A 106 3.32 8.03 10.01
N THR A 107 2.74 6.98 9.44
CA THR A 107 3.15 6.44 8.13
C THR A 107 2.98 7.48 7.02
N PHE A 108 1.87 8.22 7.02
CA PHE A 108 1.63 9.28 6.05
C PHE A 108 2.64 10.43 6.18
N ILE A 109 2.92 10.88 7.41
CA ILE A 109 3.92 11.93 7.67
C ILE A 109 5.31 11.47 7.23
N MET A 110 5.72 10.25 7.58
CA MET A 110 7.00 9.68 7.18
C MET A 110 7.11 9.55 5.65
N LEU A 111 6.03 9.12 4.99
CA LEU A 111 5.98 9.04 3.54
C LEU A 111 6.16 10.41 2.88
N LEU A 112 5.53 11.46 3.43
CA LEU A 112 5.73 12.84 2.96
C LEU A 112 7.19 13.28 3.10
N ILE A 113 7.81 13.07 4.26
CA ILE A 113 9.20 13.47 4.52
C ILE A 113 10.17 12.74 3.56
N VAL A 114 10.06 11.41 3.47
CA VAL A 114 10.95 10.60 2.61
C VAL A 114 10.73 10.93 1.14
N SER A 115 9.47 11.10 0.72
CA SER A 115 9.16 11.46 -0.67
C SER A 115 9.71 12.84 -1.05
N TYR A 116 9.65 13.82 -0.14
CA TYR A 116 10.24 15.14 -0.36
C TYR A 116 11.75 15.06 -0.56
N ILE A 117 12.46 14.37 0.34
CA ILE A 117 13.92 14.18 0.23
C ILE A 117 14.26 13.49 -1.09
N ALA A 118 13.51 12.44 -1.45
CA ALA A 118 13.76 11.70 -2.68
C ALA A 118 13.48 12.51 -3.95
N ILE A 119 12.45 13.36 -3.96
CA ILE A 119 12.16 14.27 -5.08
C ILE A 119 13.29 15.30 -5.21
N CYS A 120 13.72 15.93 -4.12
CA CYS A 120 14.86 16.84 -4.12
C CYS A 120 16.10 16.16 -4.69
N TRP A 121 16.39 14.92 -4.28
CA TRP A 121 17.51 14.16 -4.81
C TRP A 121 17.36 13.83 -6.30
N ALA A 122 16.16 13.45 -6.73
CA ALA A 122 15.87 13.13 -8.13
C ALA A 122 16.03 14.36 -9.04
N THR A 123 15.68 15.56 -8.56
CA THR A 123 15.83 16.80 -9.36
C THR A 123 17.28 17.16 -9.68
N PHE A 124 18.25 16.74 -8.86
CA PHE A 124 19.68 17.05 -9.08
C PHE A 124 20.42 16.02 -9.94
N TYR A 125 20.02 14.74 -9.90
CA TYR A 125 20.86 13.66 -10.43
C TYR A 125 20.19 12.81 -11.52
N TRP A 126 18.88 12.94 -11.77
CA TRP A 126 18.17 12.04 -12.69
C TRP A 126 17.77 12.71 -14.00
N ASP A 127 17.72 11.89 -15.05
CA ASP A 127 17.11 12.24 -16.33
C ASP A 127 15.63 12.63 -16.12
N ARG A 128 15.16 13.69 -16.79
CA ARG A 128 13.79 14.22 -16.70
C ARG A 128 12.73 13.12 -16.88
N ARG A 129 12.98 12.14 -17.77
CA ARG A 129 12.05 11.03 -18.02
C ARG A 129 11.91 10.10 -16.81
N ALA A 130 13.02 9.83 -16.11
CA ALA A 130 13.01 8.99 -14.92
C ALA A 130 12.35 9.70 -13.72
N ALA A 131 12.50 11.02 -13.64
CA ALA A 131 11.85 11.84 -12.62
C ALA A 131 10.32 11.77 -12.71
N TYR A 132 9.72 11.85 -13.90
CA TYR A 132 8.25 11.76 -14.07
C TYR A 132 7.67 10.42 -13.61
N LEU A 133 8.33 9.31 -13.94
CA LEU A 133 7.87 7.97 -13.55
C LEU A 133 8.05 7.75 -12.03
N TYR A 134 9.10 8.31 -11.42
CA TYR A 134 9.26 8.28 -9.97
C TYR A 134 8.17 9.09 -9.26
N LEU A 135 7.87 10.28 -9.78
CA LEU A 135 6.82 11.15 -9.26
C LEU A 135 5.45 10.44 -9.31
N LEU A 136 5.18 9.68 -10.37
CA LEU A 136 3.97 8.86 -10.49
C LEU A 136 3.88 7.77 -9.42
N ILE A 137 4.99 7.08 -9.10
CA ILE A 137 5.04 6.10 -8.00
C ILE A 137 4.74 6.81 -6.67
N VAL A 138 5.42 7.92 -6.39
CA VAL A 138 5.22 8.70 -5.16
C VAL A 138 3.77 9.13 -5.02
N LEU A 139 3.14 9.63 -6.09
CA LEU A 139 1.73 10.02 -6.10
C LEU A 139 0.80 8.85 -5.81
N ILE A 140 1.05 7.65 -6.35
CA ILE A 140 0.24 6.45 -6.06
C ILE A 140 0.28 6.12 -4.57
N TYR A 141 1.48 6.12 -3.97
CA TYR A 141 1.63 5.83 -2.54
C TYR A 141 1.05 6.94 -1.64
N LEU A 142 1.27 8.21 -1.99
CA LEU A 142 0.69 9.35 -1.27
C LEU A 142 -0.83 9.36 -1.38
N PHE A 143 -1.39 9.05 -2.53
CA PHE A 143 -2.83 8.93 -2.70
C PHE A 143 -3.40 7.82 -1.81
N ASN A 144 -2.81 6.61 -1.84
CA ASN A 144 -3.24 5.49 -1.01
C ASN A 144 -3.17 5.83 0.49
N SER A 145 -2.05 6.39 0.95
CA SER A 145 -1.86 6.76 2.36
C SER A 145 -2.71 7.97 2.77
N GLY A 146 -2.87 8.95 1.89
CA GLY A 146 -3.67 10.16 2.11
C GLY A 146 -5.16 9.87 2.19
N VAL A 147 -5.69 8.99 1.33
CA VAL A 147 -7.08 8.52 1.41
C VAL A 147 -7.33 7.83 2.74
N ARG A 148 -6.42 6.98 3.21
CA ARG A 148 -6.51 6.34 4.54
C ARG A 148 -6.47 7.38 5.66
N TYR A 149 -5.58 8.37 5.57
CA TYR A 149 -5.49 9.45 6.56
C TYR A 149 -6.77 10.28 6.64
N ILE A 150 -7.33 10.68 5.49
CA ILE A 150 -8.58 11.46 5.43
C ILE A 150 -9.75 10.67 6.00
N LEU A 151 -9.89 9.40 5.60
CA LEU A 151 -10.99 8.57 6.11
C LEU A 151 -10.89 8.32 7.59
N ASN A 152 -9.68 8.16 8.13
CA ASN A 152 -9.44 8.05 9.57
C ASN A 152 -9.78 9.33 10.36
N LYS A 153 -9.87 10.48 9.69
CA LYS A 153 -10.19 11.77 10.33
C LYS A 153 -11.68 12.09 10.25
N ILE A 154 -12.40 11.52 9.27
CA ILE A 154 -13.82 11.77 9.01
C ILE A 154 -14.73 10.71 9.65
N LEU A 155 -14.27 9.44 9.71
CA LEU A 155 -14.97 8.29 10.29
C LEU A 155 -14.43 7.97 11.67
#